data_AF-A0A6B2LX83-F1
#
_entry.id   AF-A0A6B2LX83-F1
#
_cell.length_a   1.000
_cell.length_b   1.000
_cell.length_c   1.000
_cell.angle_alpha   90.00
_cell.angle_beta   90.00
_cell.angle_gamma   90.00
#
_symmetry.space_group_name_H-M   'P 1'
#
loop_
_entity.id
_entity.type
_entity.pdbx_description
1 polymer ?
#
loop_
_entity_poly.entity_id
_entity_poly.type
_entity_poly.pdbx_seq_one_letter_code
_entity_poly.pdbx_strand_id
1 'polypeptide(L)' 'MRGDVGIVEGLGLKQRVAVWFGQGVEMAEKVGAVRYMECSALTQRGLREVFGEAARAGWVAPHQPPHHIGRCLLL' A
#
# COMPACT_ATOMS: atom_id res chain seq x y z
N MET A 1 16.68 -2.67 0.35
CA MET A 1 16.00 -1.43 -0.14
C MET A 1 15.33 -1.74 -1.49
N ARG A 2 14.36 -0.95 -2.00
CA ARG A 2 13.74 -1.24 -3.33
C ARG A 2 14.77 -1.28 -4.48
N GLY A 3 15.92 -0.62 -4.32
CA GLY A 3 17.07 -0.67 -5.24
C GLY A 3 18.16 -1.65 -4.83
N ASP A 4 17.87 -2.63 -3.96
CA ASP A 4 18.81 -3.70 -3.65
C ASP A 4 18.99 -4.58 -4.88
N VAL A 5 20.22 -4.66 -5.37
CA VAL A 5 20.57 -5.32 -6.63
C VAL A 5 20.11 -6.78 -6.63
N GLY A 6 20.31 -7.50 -5.53
CA GLY A 6 19.92 -8.91 -5.44
C GLY A 6 18.40 -9.12 -5.50
N ILE A 7 17.62 -8.19 -4.94
CA ILE A 7 16.16 -8.25 -5.00
C ILE A 7 15.65 -7.88 -6.41
N VAL A 8 16.25 -6.88 -7.04
CA VAL A 8 15.88 -6.45 -8.40
C VAL A 8 16.19 -7.55 -9.42
N GLU A 9 17.34 -8.20 -9.32
CA GLU A 9 17.72 -9.33 -10.17
C GLU A 9 16.76 -10.53 -9.97
N GLY A 10 16.44 -10.86 -8.71
CA GLY A 10 15.49 -11.92 -8.40
C GLY A 10 14.07 -11.65 -8.93
N LEU A 11 13.64 -10.38 -8.97
CA LEU A 11 12.39 -9.98 -9.59
C LEU A 11 12.46 -10.08 -11.13
N GLY A 12 13.59 -9.65 -11.73
CA GLY A 12 13.84 -9.74 -13.17
C GLY A 12 13.77 -11.17 -13.70
N LEU A 13 14.32 -12.15 -12.97
CA LEU A 13 14.21 -13.58 -13.29
C LEU A 13 12.76 -14.07 -13.36
N LYS A 14 11.85 -13.45 -12.61
CA LYS A 14 10.41 -13.76 -12.59
C LYS A 14 9.60 -12.86 -13.51
N GLN A 15 10.25 -12.07 -14.37
CA GLN A 15 9.64 -11.05 -15.23
C GLN A 15 8.76 -10.06 -14.44
N ARG A 16 9.18 -9.70 -13.23
CA ARG A 16 8.50 -8.72 -12.38
C ARG A 16 9.41 -7.53 -12.12
N VAL A 17 8.78 -6.41 -11.79
CA VAL A 17 9.46 -5.17 -11.40
C VAL A 17 8.99 -4.74 -10.02
N ALA A 18 9.83 -4.00 -9.31
CA ALA A 18 9.43 -3.40 -8.04
C ALA A 18 8.30 -2.37 -8.29
N VAL A 19 7.31 -2.35 -7.40
CA VAL A 19 6.22 -1.36 -7.46
C VAL A 19 6.81 0.04 -7.24
N TRP A 20 6.46 0.96 -8.13
CA TRP A 20 6.84 2.37 -8.02
C TRP A 20 5.80 3.18 -7.23
N PHE A 21 6.22 4.32 -6.69
CA PHE A 21 5.39 5.17 -5.84
C PHE A 21 4.06 5.56 -6.52
N GLY A 22 4.11 6.03 -7.76
CA GLY A 22 2.89 6.43 -8.48
C GLY A 22 1.90 5.29 -8.68
N GLN A 23 2.38 4.06 -8.92
CA GLN A 23 1.51 2.89 -9.02
C GLN A 23 0.80 2.58 -7.69
N GLY A 24 1.48 2.83 -6.57
CA GLY A 24 0.89 2.70 -5.24
C GLY A 24 -0.19 3.75 -4.95
N VAL A 25 0.04 4.99 -5.39
CA VAL A 25 -0.93 6.10 -5.28
C VAL A 25 -2.18 5.80 -6.10
N GLU A 26 -2.02 5.42 -7.37
CA GLU A 26 -3.13 5.06 -8.26
C GLU A 26 -3.97 3.91 -7.68
N MET A 27 -3.32 2.89 -7.11
CA MET A 27 -4.02 1.78 -6.47
C MET A 27 -4.77 2.23 -5.21
N ALA A 28 -4.22 3.14 -4.41
CA ALA A 28 -4.88 3.68 -3.23
C ALA A 28 -6.15 4.45 -3.60
N GLU A 29 -6.12 5.25 -4.67
CA GLU A 29 -7.30 5.93 -5.20
C GLU A 29 -8.35 4.93 -5.69
N LYS A 30 -7.93 3.90 -6.43
CA LYS A 30 -8.82 2.87 -6.98
C LYS A 30 -9.61 2.10 -5.91
N VAL A 31 -9.02 1.85 -4.74
CA VAL A 31 -9.68 1.14 -3.63
C VAL A 31 -10.36 2.09 -2.64
N GLY A 32 -10.26 3.41 -2.84
CA GLY A 32 -10.78 4.41 -1.91
C GLY A 32 -10.03 4.46 -0.58
N ALA A 33 -8.73 4.16 -0.57
CA ALA A 33 -7.92 4.27 0.63
C ALA A 33 -7.69 5.73 1.03
N VAL A 34 -7.60 5.99 2.34
CA VAL A 34 -7.36 7.33 2.88
C VAL A 34 -6.03 7.91 2.40
N ARG A 35 -4.97 7.08 2.34
CA ARG A 35 -3.63 7.51 1.94
C ARG A 35 -2.73 6.33 1.58
N TYR A 36 -1.86 6.52 0.59
CA TYR A 36 -0.72 5.63 0.33
C TYR A 36 0.53 6.09 1.10
N MET A 37 1.25 5.15 1.75
CA MET A 37 2.50 5.40 2.44
C MET A 37 3.48 4.24 2.24
N GLU A 38 4.77 4.54 2.12
CA GLU A 38 5.84 3.54 2.04
C GLU A 38 6.63 3.48 3.35
N CYS A 39 6.95 2.28 3.81
CA CYS A 39 7.78 2.07 4.99
C CYS A 39 8.78 0.92 4.78
N SER A 40 9.83 0.89 5.60
CA SER A 40 10.74 -0.25 5.73
C SER A 40 10.80 -0.68 7.18
N ALA A 41 10.32 -1.89 7.49
CA ALA A 41 10.42 -2.45 8.84
C ALA A 41 11.87 -2.68 9.28
N LEU A 42 12.73 -3.09 8.34
CA LEU A 42 14.15 -3.38 8.61
C LEU A 42 14.92 -2.12 9.03
N THR A 43 14.74 -1.01 8.32
CA THR A 43 15.44 0.26 8.62
C THR A 43 14.59 1.23 9.45
N GLN A 44 13.40 0.79 9.88
CA GLN A 44 12.39 1.57 10.60
C GLN A 44 11.94 2.88 9.89
N ARG A 45 12.30 3.06 8.62
CA ARG A 45 11.92 4.24 7.84
C ARG A 45 10.41 4.27 7.60
N GLY A 46 9.75 5.38 7.90
CA GLY A 46 8.32 5.57 7.64
C GLY A 46 7.41 4.81 8.62
N LEU A 47 7.97 4.04 9.55
CA LEU A 47 7.18 3.15 10.40
C LEU A 47 6.33 3.94 11.41
N ARG A 48 6.93 4.95 12.05
CA ARG A 48 6.22 5.82 13.02
C ARG A 48 5.12 6.63 12.34
N GLU A 49 5.39 7.13 11.14
CA GLU A 49 4.44 7.89 10.33
C GLU A 49 3.23 7.03 9.95
N VAL A 50 3.45 5.78 9.53
CA VAL A 50 2.38 4.83 9.18
C VAL A 50 1.42 4.61 10.34
N PHE A 51 1.94 4.34 11.55
CA PHE A 51 1.10 4.15 12.73
C PHE A 51 0.39 5.43 13.17
N GLY A 52 1.06 6.59 13.09
CA GLY A 52 0.45 7.87 13.43
C GLY A 52 -0.70 8.25 12.49
N GLU A 53 -0.52 8.06 11.18
CA GLU A 53 -1.59 8.30 10.19
C GLU A 53 -2.73 7.29 10.32
N ALA A 54 -2.45 6.01 10.60
CA ALA A 54 -3.50 5.01 10.83
C ALA A 54 -4.37 5.37 12.04
N ALA A 55 -3.76 5.79 13.15
CA ALA A 55 -4.48 6.24 14.34
C ALA A 55 -5.33 7.49 14.05
N ARG A 56 -4.76 8.47 13.32
CA ARG A 56 -5.51 9.66 12.88
C ARG A 56 -6.67 9.31 11.96
N ALA A 57 -6.45 8.44 10.99
CA ALA A 57 -7.49 8.01 10.05
C ALA A 57 -8.63 7.29 10.78
N GLY A 58 -8.32 6.39 11.73
CA GLY A 58 -9.34 5.72 12.54
C GLY A 58 -10.12 6.65 13.46
N TRP A 59 -9.51 7.76 13.91
CA TRP A 59 -10.17 8.73 14.79
C TRP A 59 -11.00 9.78 14.02
N VAL A 60 -10.49 10.25 12.88
CA VAL A 60 -11.05 11.41 12.15
C VAL A 60 -11.96 11.00 11.00
N ALA A 61 -11.78 9.82 10.40
CA ALA A 61 -12.54 9.48 9.20
C ALA A 61 -14.03 9.27 9.53
N PRO A 62 -14.96 10.02 8.90
CA PRO A 62 -16.33 9.52 8.78
C PRO A 62 -16.24 8.17 8.06
N HIS A 63 -17.01 7.18 8.51
CA HIS A 63 -17.05 5.85 7.90
C HIS A 63 -17.23 6.01 6.39
N GLN A 64 -16.15 5.84 5.61
CA GLN A 64 -16.29 5.81 4.16
C GLN A 64 -17.17 4.60 3.87
N PRO A 65 -18.33 4.80 3.20
CA PRO A 65 -19.24 3.69 2.95
C PRO A 65 -18.47 2.60 2.21
N PRO A 66 -18.66 1.32 2.58
CA PRO A 66 -17.89 0.23 1.99
C PRO A 66 -18.03 0.27 0.47
N HIS A 67 -16.91 0.32 -0.25
CA HIS A 67 -16.91 0.16 -1.70
C HIS A 67 -17.39 -1.27 -2.01
N HIS A 68 -18.61 -1.38 -2.55
CA HIS A 68 -19.19 -2.66 -2.96
C HIS A 68 -18.47 -3.21 -4.20
N ILE A 69 -17.33 -3.88 -4.01
CA ILE A 69 -16.64 -4.60 -5.09
C ILE A 69 -17.34 -5.95 -5.26
N GLY A 70 -18.43 -5.94 -6.03
CA GLY A 70 -19.11 -7.14 -6.52
C GLY A 70 -19.92 -7.90 -5.47
N ARG A 71 -21.16 -8.27 -5.82
CA ARG A 71 -21.95 -9.21 -5.01
C ARG A 71 -21.18 -10.52 -4.92
N CYS A 72 -20.78 -10.93 -3.71
CA CYS A 72 -20.34 -12.29 -3.46
C CYS A 72 -21.56 -13.20 -3.63
N LEU A 73 -21.71 -13.81 -4.80
CA LEU A 73 -22.67 -14.89 -5.01
C LEU A 73 -22.06 -16.15 -4.40
N LEU A 74 -22.59 -16.57 -3.26
CA LEU A 74 -22.44 -17.95 -2.80
C LEU A 74 -23.35 -18.79 -3.71
N LEU A 75 -22.72 -19.59 -4.57
CA LEU A 75 -23.36 -20.68 -5.31
C LEU A 75 -23.50 -21.90 -4.40
#